data_AF-A0A0S8IH89-F1
#
_entry.id   AF-A0A0S8IH89-F1
#
_cell.length_a   1.000
_cell.length_b   1.000
_cell.length_c   1.000
_cell.angle_alpha   90.00
_cell.angle_beta   90.00
_cell.angle_gamma   90.00
#
_symmetry.space_group_name_H-M   'P 1'
#
loop_
_entity.id
_entity.type
_entity.pdbx_description
1 polymer ?
#
loop_
_entity_poly.entity_id
_entity_poly.type
_entity_poly.pdbx_seq_one_letter_code
_entity_poly.pdbx_strand_id
1 'polypeptide(L)'
;MKIQQYFMKVLSIICLSFLYMVFSCGSDYYEPRTIIPEMFADARPLDQTSEIQPPLADVLAFELSFGADNVPDEFLITRLIGKQDFTVDDEDNVYIYDEYRLKVFDKNCMAKTIIGRPGEGPGEFMSRDALPTVGPQGYITVFNGMYNTFYSVFNPQHKFIYNVNRKPRESGPQYSCKVITIDEDEYISEVIDRHKNDNFMIGTFSLVHTKNEEKDTIASYDVPIQVIIGGDDSSLPNTGDLFWDLLPGGKVIYTHSWQDELNTPEGNFYIIHVYDLDTGERIMYKKLFTPVPMEKRLLLGPRWISGGDSRAEKIRDDYIRNLKIKYAEALRFVFFDGPVMFAYTNTTIKKDKYTDFLVDVIDIENEKYLKSIYLINYIGIKAIKNGYAYMNGNNEDGFPVIEKYRIDPSVYGK
;
A
#
# COMPACT_ATOMS: atom_id res chain seq x y z
N MET A 1 -67.88 -26.22 14.69
CA MET A 1 -67.36 -25.25 13.70
C MET A 1 -66.34 -24.25 14.26
N LYS A 2 -66.60 -23.52 15.36
CA LYS A 2 -65.65 -22.49 15.86
C LYS A 2 -64.26 -23.04 16.26
N ILE A 3 -64.18 -24.25 16.81
CA ILE A 3 -62.91 -24.87 17.24
C ILE A 3 -62.01 -25.23 16.05
N GLN A 4 -62.58 -25.69 14.93
CA GLN A 4 -61.80 -25.98 13.71
C GLN A 4 -61.20 -24.72 13.09
N GLN A 5 -61.89 -23.58 13.15
CA GLN A 5 -61.34 -22.32 12.65
C GLN A 5 -60.17 -21.80 13.49
N TYR A 6 -60.20 -21.99 14.81
CA TYR A 6 -59.07 -21.64 15.68
C TYR A 6 -57.86 -22.55 15.43
N PHE A 7 -58.08 -23.85 15.27
CA PHE A 7 -57.00 -24.80 14.99
C PHE A 7 -56.28 -24.49 13.67
N MET A 8 -57.04 -24.18 12.61
CA MET A 8 -56.46 -23.82 11.30
C MET A 8 -55.70 -22.49 11.34
N LYS A 9 -56.15 -21.51 12.13
CA LYS A 9 -55.42 -20.23 12.30
C LYS A 9 -54.10 -20.41 13.04
N VAL A 10 -54.08 -21.21 14.11
CA VAL A 10 -52.86 -21.49 14.87
C VAL A 10 -51.85 -22.28 14.03
N LEU A 11 -52.32 -23.28 13.27
CA LEU A 11 -51.46 -24.04 12.36
C LEU A 11 -50.88 -23.15 11.25
N SER A 12 -51.68 -22.24 10.69
CA SER A 12 -51.22 -21.28 9.68
C SER A 12 -50.15 -20.33 10.23
N ILE A 13 -50.29 -19.85 11.47
CA ILE A 13 -49.29 -18.98 12.10
C ILE A 13 -47.99 -19.76 12.33
N ILE A 14 -48.06 -20.97 12.86
CA ILE A 14 -46.87 -21.81 13.08
C ILE A 14 -46.15 -22.12 11.76
N CYS A 15 -46.89 -22.48 10.71
CA CYS A 15 -46.31 -22.71 9.39
C CYS A 15 -45.70 -21.44 8.78
N LEU A 16 -46.33 -20.27 8.96
CA LEU A 16 -45.79 -19.01 8.45
C LEU A 16 -44.50 -18.61 9.21
N SER A 17 -44.44 -18.83 10.51
CA SER A 17 -43.24 -18.61 11.33
C SER A 17 -42.10 -19.55 10.94
N PHE A 18 -42.41 -20.82 10.66
CA PHE A 18 -41.42 -21.79 10.19
C PHE A 18 -40.93 -21.47 8.78
N LEU A 19 -41.81 -21.04 7.88
CA LEU A 19 -41.40 -20.53 6.56
C LEU A 19 -40.52 -19.30 6.71
N TYR A 20 -40.87 -18.35 7.59
CA TYR A 20 -40.09 -17.13 7.79
C TYR A 20 -38.69 -17.45 8.34
N MET A 21 -38.52 -18.44 9.23
CA MET A 21 -37.20 -18.89 9.66
C MET A 21 -36.40 -19.60 8.54
N VAL A 22 -37.06 -20.37 7.68
CA VAL A 22 -36.38 -21.05 6.56
C VAL A 22 -35.95 -20.06 5.48
N PHE A 23 -36.71 -18.99 5.24
CA PHE A 23 -36.34 -17.94 4.28
C PHE A 23 -35.45 -16.84 4.89
N SER A 24 -35.49 -16.61 6.21
CA SER A 24 -34.59 -15.67 6.92
C SER A 24 -33.20 -16.25 7.19
N CYS A 25 -32.99 -17.55 6.96
CA CYS A 25 -31.67 -18.19 6.92
C CYS A 25 -31.14 -18.31 5.48
N GLY A 26 -31.60 -17.47 4.56
CA GLY A 26 -30.76 -17.07 3.45
C GLY A 26 -29.57 -16.34 4.04
N SER A 27 -28.54 -17.09 4.42
CA SER A 27 -27.22 -16.55 4.66
C SER A 27 -26.86 -15.83 3.36
N ASP A 28 -26.91 -14.50 3.38
CA ASP A 28 -26.22 -13.64 2.44
C ASP A 28 -24.73 -13.94 2.64
N TYR A 29 -24.29 -15.13 2.19
CA TYR A 29 -22.89 -15.38 1.99
C TYR A 29 -22.46 -14.27 1.07
N TYR A 30 -21.55 -13.45 1.55
CA TYR A 30 -20.77 -12.52 0.74
C TYR A 30 -20.26 -13.34 -0.45
N GLU A 31 -21.00 -13.32 -1.56
CA GLU A 31 -20.49 -13.84 -2.81
C GLU A 31 -19.34 -12.91 -3.11
N PRO A 32 -18.09 -13.40 -3.11
CA PRO A 32 -16.96 -12.55 -3.46
C PRO A 32 -17.35 -11.92 -4.78
N ARG A 33 -17.52 -10.58 -4.79
CA ARG A 33 -18.01 -9.84 -5.95
C ARG A 33 -17.26 -10.40 -7.13
N THR A 34 -17.98 -11.07 -8.02
CA THR A 34 -17.40 -11.51 -9.26
C THR A 34 -16.99 -10.20 -9.91
N ILE A 35 -15.69 -9.92 -9.93
CA ILE A 35 -15.15 -8.74 -10.59
C ILE A 35 -15.81 -8.74 -11.96
N ILE A 36 -16.68 -7.76 -12.20
CA ILE A 36 -17.50 -7.75 -13.40
C ILE A 36 -16.51 -7.52 -14.53
N PRO A 37 -16.26 -8.50 -15.42
CA PRO A 37 -15.21 -8.37 -16.44
C PRO A 37 -15.42 -7.13 -17.32
N GLU A 38 -16.67 -6.66 -17.41
CA GLU A 38 -17.09 -5.44 -18.08
C GLU A 38 -16.39 -4.18 -17.54
N MET A 39 -16.07 -4.11 -16.23
CA MET A 39 -15.35 -2.96 -15.65
C MET A 39 -13.91 -2.82 -16.19
N PHE A 40 -13.32 -3.90 -16.71
CA PHE A 40 -11.96 -3.91 -17.23
C PHE A 40 -11.91 -4.17 -18.74
N ALA A 41 -13.06 -4.13 -19.43
CA ALA A 41 -13.13 -4.33 -20.87
C ALA A 41 -12.30 -3.28 -21.64
N ASP A 42 -12.24 -2.06 -21.11
CA ASP A 42 -11.52 -0.93 -21.72
C ASP A 42 -10.03 -0.86 -21.30
N ALA A 43 -9.55 -1.81 -20.47
CA ALA A 43 -8.15 -1.84 -20.06
C ALA A 43 -7.23 -2.17 -21.24
N ARG A 44 -6.34 -1.21 -21.55
CA ARG A 44 -5.40 -1.29 -22.67
C ARG A 44 -4.24 -2.22 -22.31
N PRO A 45 -3.84 -3.15 -23.19
CA PRO A 45 -2.58 -3.87 -22.97
C PRO A 45 -1.41 -2.88 -23.05
N LEU A 46 -0.45 -3.00 -22.13
CA LEU A 46 0.82 -2.28 -22.27
C LEU A 46 1.53 -2.74 -23.53
N ASP A 47 2.13 -1.81 -24.28
CA ASP A 47 2.91 -2.15 -25.47
C ASP A 47 4.09 -3.04 -25.04
N GLN A 48 4.15 -4.24 -25.61
CA GLN A 48 5.21 -5.20 -25.36
C GLN A 48 6.18 -5.15 -26.53
N THR A 49 7.46 -4.93 -26.24
CA THR A 49 8.51 -5.19 -27.24
C THR A 49 8.37 -6.63 -27.73
N SER A 50 8.41 -6.84 -29.05
CA SER A 50 8.05 -8.09 -29.74
C SER A 50 8.83 -9.35 -29.34
N GLU A 51 9.78 -9.24 -28.41
CA GLU A 51 10.53 -10.36 -27.85
C GLU A 51 10.68 -10.16 -26.33
N ILE A 52 10.17 -11.12 -25.55
CA ILE A 52 10.32 -11.13 -24.09
C ILE A 52 11.79 -11.43 -23.79
N GLN A 53 12.55 -10.40 -23.44
CA GLN A 53 13.93 -10.57 -23.01
C GLN A 53 13.98 -11.25 -21.64
N PRO A 54 15.01 -12.08 -21.37
CA PRO A 54 15.21 -12.61 -20.03
C PRO A 54 15.36 -11.45 -19.01
N PRO A 55 14.84 -11.60 -17.78
CA PRO A 55 14.96 -10.54 -16.79
C PRO A 55 16.42 -10.18 -16.49
N LEU A 56 16.73 -8.88 -16.39
CA LEU A 56 18.09 -8.45 -16.00
C LEU A 56 18.33 -8.75 -14.51
N ALA A 57 19.56 -9.10 -14.17
CA ALA A 57 20.01 -9.29 -12.80
C ALA A 57 21.14 -8.31 -12.48
N ASP A 58 21.41 -8.12 -11.18
CA ASP A 58 22.55 -7.35 -10.67
C ASP A 58 22.58 -5.90 -11.20
N VAL A 59 21.39 -5.30 -11.32
CA VAL A 59 21.16 -3.95 -11.87
C VAL A 59 21.39 -2.83 -10.86
N LEU A 60 21.88 -3.13 -9.66
CA LEU A 60 22.15 -2.17 -8.60
C LEU A 60 23.66 -2.05 -8.39
N ALA A 61 24.19 -0.84 -8.56
CA ALA A 61 25.58 -0.52 -8.27
C ALA A 61 25.65 0.38 -7.04
N PHE A 62 26.30 -0.08 -5.97
CA PHE A 62 26.52 0.76 -4.77
C PHE A 62 27.27 2.04 -5.17
N GLU A 63 26.74 3.19 -4.75
CA GLU A 63 27.35 4.50 -5.01
C GLU A 63 28.01 5.05 -3.76
N LEU A 64 27.26 5.15 -2.66
CA LEU A 64 27.75 5.64 -1.37
C LEU A 64 26.82 5.21 -0.23
N SER A 65 27.30 5.40 1.01
CA SER A 65 26.47 5.39 2.22
C SER A 65 26.67 6.69 2.99
N PHE A 66 25.66 7.12 3.74
CA PHE A 66 25.70 8.38 4.49
C PHE A 66 24.87 8.35 5.77
N GLY A 67 25.09 9.35 6.62
CA GLY A 67 24.35 9.54 7.88
C GLY A 67 25.10 9.09 9.14
N ALA A 68 26.30 8.54 9.02
CA ALA A 68 27.16 8.23 10.17
C ALA A 68 28.51 8.95 10.07
N ASP A 69 29.22 8.74 8.96
CA ASP A 69 30.58 9.27 8.80
C ASP A 69 30.57 10.70 8.25
N ASN A 70 31.44 11.55 8.78
CA ASN A 70 31.67 12.94 8.30
C ASN A 70 30.41 13.85 8.28
N VAL A 71 29.42 13.55 9.11
CA VAL A 71 28.25 14.41 9.33
C VAL A 71 28.34 15.10 10.70
N PRO A 72 27.77 16.29 10.88
CA PRO A 72 27.62 16.87 12.22
C PRO A 72 26.83 15.95 13.15
N ASP A 73 27.10 16.02 14.46
CA ASP A 73 26.48 15.15 15.47
C ASP A 73 24.93 15.16 15.39
N GLU A 74 24.33 16.32 15.13
CA GLU A 74 22.87 16.46 15.02
C GLU A 74 22.27 15.80 13.76
N PHE A 75 23.11 15.40 12.79
CA PHE A 75 22.73 14.67 11.58
C PHE A 75 23.05 13.18 11.64
N LEU A 76 23.72 12.70 12.69
CA LEU A 76 23.97 11.27 12.88
C LEU A 76 22.65 10.50 12.89
N ILE A 77 22.51 9.50 12.05
CA ILE A 77 21.35 8.62 12.02
C ILE A 77 21.52 7.62 13.16
N THR A 78 20.73 7.79 14.21
CA THR A 78 20.84 6.95 15.41
C THR A 78 19.95 5.72 15.35
N ARG A 79 18.90 5.76 14.52
CA ARG A 79 17.90 4.69 14.46
C ARG A 79 17.22 4.62 13.09
N LEU A 80 17.09 3.39 12.58
CA LEU A 80 16.21 3.03 11.47
C LEU A 80 15.25 1.96 12.00
N ILE A 81 13.99 2.34 12.20
CA ILE A 81 12.97 1.57 12.93
C ILE A 81 12.14 0.73 11.97
N GLY A 82 11.95 1.21 10.75
CA GLY A 82 10.85 0.77 9.92
C GLY A 82 11.10 0.80 8.42
N LYS A 83 9.99 0.57 7.71
CA LYS A 83 9.93 0.53 6.24
C LYS A 83 9.85 1.93 5.63
N GLN A 84 9.48 2.95 6.38
CA GLN A 84 8.99 4.22 5.84
C GLN A 84 9.56 5.44 6.58
N ASP A 85 10.76 5.30 7.16
CA ASP A 85 11.35 6.36 7.98
C ASP A 85 11.98 7.48 7.14
N PHE A 86 12.02 7.33 5.82
CA PHE A 86 12.53 8.36 4.91
C PHE A 86 11.80 8.40 3.57
N THR A 87 11.98 9.53 2.87
CA THR A 87 11.51 9.76 1.51
C THR A 87 12.55 10.57 0.72
N VAL A 88 12.41 10.62 -0.60
CA VAL A 88 13.33 11.33 -1.52
C VAL A 88 12.48 12.17 -2.47
N ASP A 89 12.84 13.44 -2.64
CA ASP A 89 12.14 14.35 -3.55
C ASP A 89 12.70 14.31 -4.99
N ASP A 90 12.08 15.07 -5.90
CA ASP A 90 12.49 15.16 -7.30
C ASP A 90 13.84 15.91 -7.49
N GLU A 91 14.36 16.56 -6.44
CA GLU A 91 15.67 17.23 -6.42
C GLU A 91 16.78 16.39 -5.78
N ASP A 92 16.52 15.10 -5.53
CA ASP A 92 17.42 14.16 -4.84
C ASP A 92 17.71 14.51 -3.37
N ASN A 93 16.91 15.36 -2.73
CA ASN A 93 17.04 15.54 -1.28
C ASN A 93 16.42 14.35 -0.54
N VAL A 94 17.11 13.86 0.49
CA VAL A 94 16.66 12.73 1.30
C VAL A 94 16.19 13.24 2.65
N TYR A 95 14.95 12.93 3.02
CA TYR A 95 14.31 13.36 4.27
C TYR A 95 14.16 12.17 5.19
N ILE A 96 14.92 12.15 6.29
CA ILE A 96 14.99 11.03 7.23
C ILE A 96 14.40 11.46 8.55
N TYR A 97 13.39 10.76 9.03
CA TYR A 97 12.86 10.98 10.36
C TYR A 97 13.68 10.24 11.40
N ASP A 98 14.38 10.98 12.26
CA ASP A 98 15.21 10.43 13.32
C ASP A 98 15.22 11.38 14.53
N GLU A 99 15.26 10.80 15.73
CA GLU A 99 15.28 11.56 17.01
C GLU A 99 14.20 12.65 17.11
N TYR A 100 12.99 12.37 16.64
CA TYR A 100 11.86 13.31 16.63
C TYR A 100 12.15 14.60 15.85
N ARG A 101 12.85 14.45 14.73
CA ARG A 101 13.22 15.51 13.78
C ARG A 101 13.23 14.93 12.37
N LEU A 102 13.06 15.79 11.37
CA LEU A 102 13.31 15.41 9.98
C LEU A 102 14.68 15.95 9.56
N LYS A 103 15.66 15.07 9.44
CA LYS A 103 17.03 15.36 8.98
C LYS A 103 17.03 15.33 7.46
N VAL A 104 17.43 16.43 6.83
CA VAL A 104 17.43 16.58 5.36
C VAL A 104 18.87 16.53 4.86
N PHE A 105 19.13 15.65 3.92
CA PHE A 105 20.39 15.53 3.19
C PHE A 105 20.17 16.00 1.75
N ASP A 106 21.16 16.67 1.17
CA ASP A 106 21.09 17.10 -0.23
C ASP A 106 21.36 15.93 -1.21
N LYS A 107 21.34 16.23 -2.51
CA LYS A 107 21.63 15.26 -3.57
C LYS A 107 23.02 14.59 -3.52
N ASN A 108 23.97 15.25 -2.86
CA ASN A 108 25.32 14.71 -2.62
C ASN A 108 25.39 13.97 -1.28
N CYS A 109 24.23 13.76 -0.63
CA CYS A 109 24.06 13.12 0.65
C CYS A 109 24.77 13.87 1.80
N MET A 110 24.93 15.18 1.65
CA MET A 110 25.49 16.06 2.68
C MET A 110 24.37 16.66 3.55
N ALA A 111 24.64 16.86 4.83
CA ALA A 111 23.72 17.50 5.75
C ALA A 111 23.24 18.88 5.23
N LYS A 112 21.93 19.05 5.03
CA LYS A 112 21.31 20.27 4.49
C LYS A 112 20.59 21.07 5.55
N THR A 113 19.63 20.45 6.27
CA THR A 113 18.86 21.13 7.32
C THR A 113 18.17 20.13 8.26
N ILE A 114 17.60 20.64 9.35
CA ILE A 114 16.75 19.89 10.29
C ILE A 114 15.41 20.60 10.39
N ILE A 115 14.32 19.85 10.24
CA ILE A 115 12.96 20.34 10.35
C ILE A 115 12.33 19.79 11.63
N GLY A 116 11.66 20.68 12.37
CA GLY A 116 11.02 20.37 13.63
C GLY A 116 11.98 20.08 14.78
N ARG A 117 11.42 19.68 15.91
CA ARG A 117 12.14 19.31 17.14
C ARG A 117 11.25 18.43 18.03
N PRO A 118 11.82 17.74 19.04
CA PRO A 118 11.01 17.02 20.01
C PRO A 118 10.01 17.95 20.73
N GLY A 119 8.72 17.60 20.75
CA GLY A 119 7.68 18.34 21.44
C GLY A 119 6.27 18.16 20.85
N GLU A 120 5.31 18.92 21.38
CA GLU A 120 3.88 18.89 21.00
C GLU A 120 3.41 20.19 20.34
N GLY A 121 4.30 21.19 20.21
CA GLY A 121 4.01 22.47 19.59
C GLY A 121 3.86 22.41 18.06
N PRO A 122 3.53 23.56 17.44
CA PRO A 122 3.46 23.68 15.98
C PRO A 122 4.78 23.24 15.30
N GLY A 123 4.70 22.23 14.44
CA GLY A 123 5.86 21.65 13.73
C GLY A 123 6.81 20.82 14.59
N GLU A 124 6.43 20.47 15.82
CA GLU A 124 7.21 19.61 16.73
C GLU A 124 6.74 18.15 16.64
N PHE A 125 7.63 17.21 17.00
CA PHE A 125 7.39 15.79 16.90
C PHE A 125 7.48 15.06 18.25
N MET A 126 6.55 14.15 18.51
CA MET A 126 6.50 13.41 19.78
C MET A 126 6.51 11.89 19.59
N SER A 127 6.22 11.42 18.38
CA SER A 127 6.18 9.99 18.05
C SER A 127 7.55 9.46 17.70
N ARG A 128 7.85 8.23 18.10
CA ARG A 128 9.08 7.55 17.67
C ARG A 128 9.06 7.20 16.20
N ASP A 129 7.87 7.08 15.63
CA ASP A 129 7.65 6.68 14.24
C ASP A 129 6.95 7.84 13.53
N ALA A 130 7.45 8.20 12.35
CA ALA A 130 6.82 9.17 11.48
C ALA A 130 7.06 8.78 10.02
N LEU A 131 6.13 9.20 9.16
CA LEU A 131 6.14 8.88 7.74
C LEU A 131 6.23 10.19 6.96
N PRO A 132 7.44 10.62 6.55
CA PRO A 132 7.58 11.78 5.70
C PRO A 132 7.19 11.44 4.26
N THR A 133 6.50 12.36 3.60
CA THR A 133 6.28 12.38 2.16
C THR A 133 6.59 13.79 1.63
N VAL A 134 7.02 13.87 0.37
CA VAL A 134 7.24 15.15 -0.30
C VAL A 134 6.42 15.17 -1.58
N GLY A 135 5.60 16.21 -1.74
CA GLY A 135 4.83 16.42 -2.96
C GLY A 135 5.64 17.08 -4.07
N PRO A 136 5.10 17.16 -5.29
CA PRO A 136 5.81 17.63 -6.47
C PRO A 136 6.22 19.11 -6.41
N GLN A 137 5.55 19.92 -5.57
CA GLN A 137 5.93 21.31 -5.35
C GLN A 137 6.90 21.49 -4.16
N GLY A 138 7.34 20.41 -3.52
CA GLY A 138 8.24 20.43 -2.37
C GLY A 138 7.56 20.59 -1.00
N TYR A 139 6.22 20.53 -0.94
CA TYR A 139 5.51 20.47 0.34
C TYR A 139 5.78 19.16 1.04
N ILE A 140 6.08 19.22 2.33
CA ILE A 140 6.46 18.06 3.14
C ILE A 140 5.31 17.75 4.08
N THR A 141 4.84 16.50 4.07
CA THR A 141 3.87 16.00 5.03
C THR A 141 4.54 15.00 5.94
N VAL A 142 4.42 15.17 7.25
CA VAL A 142 5.01 14.27 8.24
C VAL A 142 3.91 13.75 9.15
N PHE A 143 3.61 12.46 9.06
CA PHE A 143 2.71 11.82 10.01
C PHE A 143 3.36 11.73 11.38
N ASN A 144 2.69 12.24 12.39
CA ASN A 144 3.20 12.27 13.75
C ASN A 144 2.13 11.67 14.67
N GLY A 145 2.49 10.63 15.40
CA GLY A 145 1.63 10.02 16.41
C GLY A 145 1.56 8.50 16.30
N MET A 146 1.35 7.87 17.45
CA MET A 146 0.99 6.45 17.51
C MET A 146 -0.33 6.28 16.73
N TYR A 147 -0.30 5.50 15.65
CA TYR A 147 -1.40 5.33 14.69
C TYR A 147 -1.69 6.53 13.76
N ASN A 148 -0.72 7.41 13.49
CA ASN A 148 -0.85 8.43 12.43
C ASN A 148 -2.09 9.33 12.59
N THR A 149 -2.42 9.65 13.85
CA THR A 149 -3.63 10.40 14.23
C THR A 149 -3.56 11.87 13.86
N PHE A 150 -2.38 12.40 13.54
CA PHE A 150 -2.24 13.70 12.91
C PHE A 150 -1.04 13.74 11.97
N TYR A 151 -1.00 14.74 11.12
CA TYR A 151 0.18 15.05 10.33
C TYR A 151 0.46 16.55 10.34
N SER A 152 1.74 16.89 10.22
CA SER A 152 2.23 18.24 10.06
C SER A 152 2.56 18.52 8.60
N VAL A 153 2.23 19.71 8.12
CA VAL A 153 2.57 20.17 6.77
C VAL A 153 3.60 21.29 6.86
N PHE A 154 4.64 21.19 6.04
CA PHE A 154 5.68 22.20 5.87
C PHE A 154 5.73 22.64 4.42
N ASN A 155 6.01 23.92 4.20
CA ASN A 155 6.16 24.46 2.86
C ASN A 155 7.55 24.10 2.26
N PRO A 156 7.81 24.41 0.98
CA PRO A 156 9.09 24.09 0.33
C PRO A 156 10.31 24.82 0.91
N GLN A 157 10.11 25.81 1.78
CA GLN A 157 11.17 26.47 2.55
C GLN A 157 11.29 25.89 3.98
N HIS A 158 10.71 24.71 4.21
CA HIS A 158 10.72 23.96 5.46
C HIS A 158 10.06 24.67 6.65
N LYS A 159 9.19 25.64 6.37
CA LYS A 159 8.43 26.34 7.41
C LYS A 159 7.14 25.58 7.67
N PHE A 160 6.86 25.39 8.96
CA PHE A 160 5.59 24.82 9.41
C PHE A 160 4.41 25.67 8.92
N ILE A 161 3.37 25.01 8.42
CA ILE A 161 2.11 25.66 7.98
C ILE A 161 1.00 25.33 8.99
N TYR A 162 0.61 24.06 9.09
CA TYR A 162 -0.48 23.59 9.95
C TYR A 162 -0.32 22.12 10.36
N ASN A 163 -1.12 21.72 11.36
CA ASN A 163 -1.33 20.33 11.75
C ASN A 163 -2.77 19.93 11.40
N VAL A 164 -2.96 18.73 10.86
CA VAL A 164 -4.30 18.16 10.65
C VAL A 164 -4.51 17.05 11.66
N ASN A 165 -5.48 17.24 12.56
CA ASN A 165 -5.89 16.20 13.50
C ASN A 165 -6.91 15.28 12.83
N ARG A 166 -6.48 14.04 12.54
CA ARG A 166 -7.34 12.97 12.05
C ARG A 166 -8.03 12.36 13.24
N LYS A 167 -9.24 12.85 13.54
CA LYS A 167 -10.12 12.12 14.46
C LYS A 167 -10.39 10.75 13.83
N PRO A 168 -10.06 9.64 14.51
CA PRO A 168 -10.48 8.33 14.04
C PRO A 168 -12.00 8.36 13.85
N ARG A 169 -12.50 7.82 12.73
CA ARG A 169 -13.94 7.55 12.64
C ARG A 169 -14.32 6.57 13.75
N GLU A 170 -15.60 6.54 14.11
CA GLU A 170 -16.17 5.86 15.30
C GLU A 170 -15.76 4.37 15.49
N SER A 171 -15.15 3.73 14.49
CA SER A 171 -14.84 2.30 14.43
C SER A 171 -13.38 1.89 14.73
N GLY A 172 -12.52 2.79 15.21
CA GLY A 172 -11.19 2.44 15.75
C GLY A 172 -10.03 3.15 15.06
N PRO A 173 -8.77 2.80 15.40
CA PRO A 173 -7.59 3.46 14.87
C PRO A 173 -7.49 3.30 13.34
N GLN A 174 -7.26 4.42 12.65
CA GLN A 174 -6.87 4.41 11.24
C GLN A 174 -5.40 4.01 11.17
N TYR A 175 -5.06 3.04 10.32
CA TYR A 175 -3.68 2.60 10.13
C TYR A 175 -3.12 3.24 8.87
N SER A 176 -1.81 3.54 8.88
CA SER A 176 -0.98 3.92 7.73
C SER A 176 -1.73 4.54 6.56
N CYS A 177 -1.78 5.86 6.50
CA CYS A 177 -2.31 6.56 5.34
C CYS A 177 -1.19 7.37 4.74
N LYS A 178 -0.88 7.17 3.47
CA LYS A 178 -0.05 8.11 2.73
C LYS A 178 -0.85 9.40 2.51
N VAL A 179 -0.21 10.55 2.65
CA VAL A 179 -0.75 11.86 2.21
C VAL A 179 0.33 12.52 1.39
N ILE A 180 -0.01 13.00 0.19
CA ILE A 180 0.89 13.82 -0.62
C ILE A 180 0.24 15.19 -0.74
N THR A 181 0.88 16.19 -0.15
CA THR A 181 0.43 17.59 -0.23
C THR A 181 0.97 18.21 -1.52
N ILE A 182 0.07 18.74 -2.34
CA ILE A 182 0.41 19.36 -3.63
C ILE A 182 0.70 20.85 -3.41
N ASP A 183 -0.17 21.54 -2.68
CA ASP A 183 -0.02 22.92 -2.24
C ASP A 183 -0.69 23.16 -0.86
N GLU A 184 -0.92 24.41 -0.45
CA GLU A 184 -1.52 24.72 0.87
C GLU A 184 -2.96 24.22 1.05
N ASP A 185 -3.73 24.13 -0.05
CA ASP A 185 -5.17 23.81 -0.03
C ASP A 185 -5.51 22.54 -0.85
N GLU A 186 -4.50 21.88 -1.45
CA GLU A 186 -4.65 20.71 -2.30
C GLU A 186 -3.75 19.55 -1.85
N TYR A 187 -4.35 18.38 -1.65
CA TYR A 187 -3.63 17.16 -1.30
C TYR A 187 -4.39 15.90 -1.71
N ILE A 188 -3.66 14.79 -1.78
CA ILE A 188 -4.23 13.45 -1.94
C ILE A 188 -3.96 12.68 -0.66
N SER A 189 -5.00 12.00 -0.17
CA SER A 189 -4.93 11.19 1.03
C SER A 189 -5.45 9.79 0.80
N GLU A 190 -4.73 8.82 1.34
CA GLU A 190 -5.26 7.49 1.56
C GLU A 190 -6.13 7.51 2.83
N VAL A 191 -7.29 6.88 2.78
CA VAL A 191 -8.19 6.76 3.92
C VAL A 191 -8.55 5.29 4.07
N ILE A 192 -8.25 4.73 5.24
CA ILE A 192 -8.61 3.35 5.58
C ILE A 192 -9.69 3.41 6.65
N ASP A 193 -10.92 3.09 6.27
CA ASP A 193 -12.03 2.94 7.19
C ASP A 193 -12.25 1.45 7.52
N ARG A 194 -12.79 1.15 8.70
CA ARG A 194 -13.12 -0.22 9.10
C ARG A 194 -14.57 -0.31 9.49
N HIS A 195 -15.25 -1.35 9.02
CA HIS A 195 -16.60 -1.65 9.42
C HIS A 195 -16.83 -3.15 9.51
N LYS A 196 -17.75 -3.57 10.36
CA LYS A 196 -18.11 -4.98 10.50
C LYS A 196 -19.13 -5.36 9.43
N ASN A 197 -18.92 -6.50 8.79
CA ASN A 197 -19.88 -7.15 7.91
C ASN A 197 -19.93 -8.63 8.30
N ASP A 198 -21.02 -9.04 8.96
CA ASP A 198 -21.17 -10.36 9.59
C ASP A 198 -19.99 -10.73 10.51
N ASN A 199 -19.29 -11.82 10.17
CA ASN A 199 -18.11 -12.32 10.88
C ASN A 199 -16.81 -11.73 10.34
N PHE A 200 -16.85 -10.65 9.55
CA PHE A 200 -15.67 -10.04 8.96
C PHE A 200 -15.50 -8.58 9.40
N MET A 201 -14.26 -8.17 9.58
CA MET A 201 -13.87 -6.77 9.49
C MET A 201 -13.56 -6.46 8.04
N ILE A 202 -14.29 -5.52 7.45
CA ILE A 202 -13.99 -4.96 6.13
C ILE A 202 -13.17 -3.69 6.34
N GLY A 203 -12.02 -3.62 5.68
CA GLY A 203 -11.24 -2.40 5.48
C GLY A 203 -11.65 -1.76 4.16
N THR A 204 -12.12 -0.52 4.19
CA THR A 204 -12.39 0.29 3.00
C THR A 204 -11.18 1.18 2.73
N PHE A 205 -10.40 0.86 1.71
CA PHE A 205 -9.23 1.62 1.27
C PHE A 205 -9.69 2.64 0.21
N SER A 206 -9.64 3.92 0.53
CA SER A 206 -10.04 5.01 -0.37
C SER A 206 -8.87 5.91 -0.71
N LEU A 207 -8.81 6.36 -1.96
CA LEU A 207 -7.93 7.43 -2.39
C LEU A 207 -8.77 8.69 -2.63
N VAL A 208 -8.50 9.73 -1.85
CA VAL A 208 -9.33 10.95 -1.81
C VAL A 208 -8.48 12.15 -2.18
N HIS A 209 -8.87 12.84 -3.24
CA HIS A 209 -8.36 14.16 -3.60
C HIS A 209 -9.14 15.21 -2.81
N THR A 210 -8.42 16.12 -2.17
CA THR A 210 -9.02 17.27 -1.48
C THR A 210 -8.43 18.55 -2.04
N LYS A 211 -9.28 19.48 -2.47
CA LYS A 211 -8.88 20.80 -2.99
C LYS A 211 -9.85 21.85 -2.51
N ASN A 212 -9.38 22.89 -1.81
CA ASN A 212 -10.23 23.93 -1.23
C ASN A 212 -11.38 23.36 -0.36
N GLU A 213 -11.07 22.37 0.48
CA GLU A 213 -12.02 21.60 1.30
C GLU A 213 -13.00 20.69 0.54
N GLU A 214 -13.13 20.82 -0.78
CA GLU A 214 -13.91 19.90 -1.61
C GLU A 214 -13.19 18.55 -1.71
N LYS A 215 -13.96 17.46 -1.66
CA LYS A 215 -13.43 16.09 -1.64
C LYS A 215 -13.99 15.28 -2.80
N ASP A 216 -13.10 14.68 -3.56
CA ASP A 216 -13.42 13.71 -4.60
C ASP A 216 -12.77 12.35 -4.30
N THR A 217 -13.55 11.28 -4.42
CA THR A 217 -13.05 9.93 -4.19
C THR A 217 -12.59 9.35 -5.52
N ILE A 218 -11.28 9.28 -5.71
CA ILE A 218 -10.66 8.70 -6.90
C ILE A 218 -10.94 7.19 -6.98
N ALA A 219 -10.68 6.47 -5.90
CA ALA A 219 -10.87 5.02 -5.84
C ALA A 219 -11.30 4.58 -4.45
N SER A 220 -12.02 3.46 -4.37
CA SER A 220 -12.44 2.86 -3.10
C SER A 220 -12.55 1.33 -3.24
N TYR A 221 -11.92 0.61 -2.32
CA TYR A 221 -11.87 -0.85 -2.30
C TYR A 221 -12.34 -1.38 -0.95
N ASP A 222 -13.37 -2.22 -0.95
CA ASP A 222 -13.81 -2.93 0.25
C ASP A 222 -13.14 -4.29 0.32
N VAL A 223 -12.32 -4.48 1.34
CA VAL A 223 -11.48 -5.66 1.49
C VAL A 223 -11.71 -6.30 2.87
N PRO A 224 -12.09 -7.57 2.95
CA PRO A 224 -12.13 -8.30 4.21
C PRO A 224 -10.72 -8.46 4.76
N ILE A 225 -10.41 -7.79 5.87
CA ILE A 225 -9.07 -7.76 6.48
C ILE A 225 -8.95 -8.67 7.71
N GLN A 226 -10.05 -8.98 8.39
CA GLN A 226 -10.07 -9.85 9.57
C GLN A 226 -11.37 -10.66 9.64
N VAL A 227 -11.32 -11.79 10.33
CA VAL A 227 -12.50 -12.54 10.80
C VAL A 227 -12.72 -12.21 12.28
N ILE A 228 -13.96 -11.92 12.70
CA ILE A 228 -14.32 -11.60 14.09
C ILE A 228 -15.43 -12.55 14.56
N ILE A 229 -15.16 -13.37 15.58
CA ILE A 229 -16.15 -14.29 16.17
C ILE A 229 -16.02 -14.29 17.69
N GLY A 230 -17.11 -14.00 18.39
CA GLY A 230 -17.14 -14.14 19.86
C GLY A 230 -16.18 -13.21 20.63
N GLY A 231 -15.67 -12.15 19.99
CA GLY A 231 -14.67 -11.26 20.56
C GLY A 231 -13.23 -11.60 20.15
N ASP A 232 -13.01 -12.77 19.57
CA ASP A 232 -11.73 -13.13 18.95
C ASP A 232 -11.65 -12.55 17.54
N ASP A 233 -10.47 -12.06 17.15
CA ASP A 233 -10.17 -11.66 15.79
C ASP A 233 -9.01 -12.46 15.18
N SER A 234 -9.02 -12.62 13.86
CA SER A 234 -7.92 -13.24 13.11
C SER A 234 -7.73 -12.52 11.80
N SER A 235 -6.53 -11.97 11.57
CA SER A 235 -6.21 -11.32 10.31
C SER A 235 -6.30 -12.29 9.14
N LEU A 236 -6.88 -11.82 8.04
CA LEU A 236 -6.88 -12.54 6.77
C LEU A 236 -5.55 -12.30 6.05
N PRO A 237 -4.83 -13.35 5.65
CA PRO A 237 -3.60 -13.18 4.88
C PRO A 237 -3.92 -12.76 3.44
N ASN A 238 -2.97 -12.07 2.80
CA ASN A 238 -2.99 -11.76 1.36
C ASN A 238 -4.27 -11.07 0.90
N THR A 239 -4.70 -10.08 1.68
CA THR A 239 -5.85 -9.23 1.37
C THR A 239 -5.49 -8.08 0.44
N GLY A 240 -4.22 -8.00 0.03
CA GLY A 240 -3.66 -6.96 -0.81
C GLY A 240 -3.43 -5.65 -0.07
N ASP A 241 -2.80 -4.72 -0.78
CA ASP A 241 -2.55 -3.34 -0.35
C ASP A 241 -2.92 -2.39 -1.51
N LEU A 242 -3.29 -1.16 -1.18
CA LEU A 242 -3.44 -0.08 -2.15
C LEU A 242 -2.08 0.59 -2.36
N PHE A 243 -1.52 0.43 -3.56
CA PHE A 243 -0.30 1.13 -3.96
C PHE A 243 -0.66 2.34 -4.81
N TRP A 244 -0.10 3.51 -4.50
CA TRP A 244 -0.35 4.71 -5.28
C TRP A 244 0.76 5.76 -5.16
N ASP A 245 0.84 6.64 -6.16
CA ASP A 245 1.68 7.83 -6.12
C ASP A 245 1.13 8.97 -6.98
N LEU A 246 1.73 10.15 -6.82
CA LEU A 246 1.45 11.32 -7.64
C LEU A 246 2.54 11.47 -8.70
N LEU A 247 2.14 11.38 -9.96
CA LEU A 247 2.98 11.58 -11.13
C LEU A 247 3.07 13.08 -11.49
N PRO A 248 4.09 13.48 -12.28
CA PRO A 248 4.13 14.81 -12.88
C PRO A 248 2.85 15.15 -13.65
N GLY A 249 2.48 16.43 -13.63
CA GLY A 249 1.29 16.92 -14.33
C GLY A 249 -0.04 16.58 -13.65
N GLY A 250 -0.05 16.36 -12.34
CA GLY A 250 -1.29 16.20 -11.58
C GLY A 250 -2.02 14.88 -11.87
N LYS A 251 -1.27 13.80 -12.13
CA LYS A 251 -1.84 12.47 -12.39
C LYS A 251 -1.59 11.53 -11.23
N VAL A 252 -2.58 10.75 -10.86
CA VAL A 252 -2.51 9.78 -9.76
C VAL A 252 -2.43 8.40 -10.35
N ILE A 253 -1.34 7.69 -10.08
CA ILE A 253 -1.22 6.27 -10.40
C ILE A 253 -1.62 5.43 -9.20
N TYR A 254 -2.43 4.40 -9.41
CA TYR A 254 -2.77 3.47 -8.34
C TYR A 254 -3.11 2.06 -8.83
N THR A 255 -2.98 1.10 -7.92
CA THR A 255 -3.41 -0.28 -8.11
C THR A 255 -3.61 -0.94 -6.73
N HIS A 256 -4.71 -1.65 -6.56
CA HIS A 256 -4.94 -2.50 -5.39
C HIS A 256 -4.51 -3.92 -5.72
N SER A 257 -3.48 -4.42 -5.06
CA SER A 257 -2.77 -5.64 -5.51
C SER A 257 -3.60 -6.91 -5.61
N TRP A 258 -4.73 -6.96 -4.91
CA TRP A 258 -5.68 -8.09 -4.95
C TRP A 258 -7.00 -7.79 -5.67
N GLN A 259 -7.44 -6.53 -5.72
CA GLN A 259 -8.77 -6.17 -6.27
C GLN A 259 -8.66 -5.74 -7.73
N ASP A 260 -7.50 -5.23 -8.14
CA ASP A 260 -7.17 -4.89 -9.52
C ASP A 260 -6.50 -6.07 -10.23
N GLU A 261 -7.10 -7.26 -10.08
CA GLU A 261 -6.72 -8.48 -10.80
C GLU A 261 -7.82 -8.91 -11.76
N LEU A 262 -7.42 -9.34 -12.96
CA LEU A 262 -8.31 -9.82 -14.01
C LEU A 262 -7.88 -11.22 -14.45
N ASN A 263 -8.72 -12.22 -14.18
CA ASN A 263 -8.49 -13.61 -14.55
C ASN A 263 -9.39 -13.99 -15.73
N THR A 264 -8.79 -14.28 -16.89
CA THR A 264 -9.50 -14.55 -18.15
C THR A 264 -8.95 -15.82 -18.83
N PRO A 265 -9.65 -16.37 -19.84
CA PRO A 265 -9.09 -17.46 -20.66
C PRO A 265 -7.74 -17.11 -21.31
N GLU A 266 -7.49 -15.83 -21.61
CA GLU A 266 -6.25 -15.34 -22.21
C GLU A 266 -5.07 -15.26 -21.22
N GLY A 267 -5.36 -15.21 -19.92
CA GLY A 267 -4.34 -15.12 -18.87
C GLY A 267 -4.80 -14.36 -17.63
N ASN A 268 -3.84 -14.11 -16.74
CA ASN A 268 -4.06 -13.38 -15.49
C ASN A 268 -3.33 -12.05 -15.57
N PHE A 269 -4.03 -10.98 -15.29
CA PHE A 269 -3.53 -9.62 -15.45
C PHE A 269 -3.68 -8.86 -14.14
N TYR A 270 -2.73 -7.99 -13.81
CA TYR A 270 -2.99 -6.92 -12.87
C TYR A 270 -3.29 -5.62 -13.64
N ILE A 271 -4.11 -4.77 -13.02
CA ILE A 271 -4.58 -3.52 -13.60
C ILE A 271 -3.90 -2.34 -12.92
N ILE A 272 -3.41 -1.40 -13.71
CA ILE A 272 -2.84 -0.14 -13.27
C ILE A 272 -3.80 0.96 -13.71
N HIS A 273 -4.18 1.83 -12.79
CA HIS A 273 -5.02 2.99 -13.06
C HIS A 273 -4.17 4.25 -13.09
N VAL A 274 -4.46 5.15 -14.03
CA VAL A 274 -3.95 6.52 -14.05
C VAL A 274 -5.14 7.46 -14.11
N TYR A 275 -5.26 8.32 -13.10
CA TYR A 275 -6.34 9.30 -12.96
C TYR A 275 -5.78 10.71 -13.07
N ASP A 276 -6.31 11.51 -13.98
CA ASP A 276 -5.90 12.90 -14.20
C ASP A 276 -6.76 13.83 -13.33
N LEU A 277 -6.13 14.56 -12.40
CA LEU A 277 -6.84 15.39 -11.42
C LEU A 277 -7.56 16.59 -12.05
N ASP A 278 -7.07 17.09 -13.18
CA ASP A 278 -7.63 18.27 -13.83
C ASP A 278 -8.86 17.91 -14.68
N THR A 279 -8.82 16.75 -15.34
CA THR A 279 -9.87 16.32 -16.27
C THR A 279 -10.85 15.30 -15.68
N GLY A 280 -10.45 14.61 -14.61
CA GLY A 280 -11.16 13.44 -14.07
C GLY A 280 -11.10 12.21 -14.97
N GLU A 281 -10.29 12.24 -16.04
CA GLU A 281 -10.14 11.10 -16.95
C GLU A 281 -9.40 9.96 -16.25
N ARG A 282 -9.85 8.73 -16.49
CA ARG A 282 -9.21 7.51 -16.02
C ARG A 282 -8.78 6.64 -17.19
N ILE A 283 -7.51 6.25 -17.19
CA ILE A 283 -6.96 5.27 -18.10
C ILE A 283 -6.57 4.03 -17.30
N MET A 284 -6.87 2.85 -17.86
CA MET A 284 -6.50 1.56 -17.28
C MET A 284 -5.55 0.82 -18.20
N TYR A 285 -4.45 0.34 -17.62
CA TYR A 285 -3.50 -0.54 -18.29
C TYR A 285 -3.56 -1.93 -17.66
N LYS A 286 -3.38 -2.97 -18.48
CA LYS A 286 -3.28 -4.35 -18.00
C LYS A 286 -1.94 -4.97 -18.34
N LYS A 287 -1.37 -5.72 -17.38
CA LYS A 287 -0.12 -6.44 -17.55
C LYS A 287 -0.30 -7.91 -17.18
N LEU A 288 0.01 -8.79 -18.13
CA LEU A 288 0.05 -10.23 -17.92
C LEU A 288 1.08 -10.58 -16.84
N PHE A 289 0.69 -11.43 -15.89
CA PHE A 289 1.57 -12.00 -14.89
C PHE A 289 1.32 -13.51 -14.73
N THR A 290 2.28 -14.19 -14.11
CA THR A 290 2.16 -15.61 -13.76
C THR A 290 1.69 -15.71 -12.31
N PRO A 291 0.47 -16.22 -12.04
CA PRO A 291 0.00 -16.40 -10.68
C PRO A 291 0.88 -17.37 -9.91
N VAL A 292 1.23 -17.00 -8.68
CA VAL A 292 2.04 -17.85 -7.80
C VAL A 292 1.09 -18.59 -6.87
N PRO A 293 1.03 -19.94 -6.93
CA PRO A 293 0.19 -20.72 -6.03
C PRO A 293 0.50 -20.39 -4.58
N MET A 294 -0.54 -20.18 -3.77
CA MET A 294 -0.36 -19.85 -2.38
C MET A 294 0.17 -21.06 -1.61
N GLU A 295 1.35 -20.94 -0.99
CA GLU A 295 1.88 -22.01 -0.16
C GLU A 295 0.99 -22.22 1.08
N LYS A 296 0.69 -23.49 1.40
CA LYS A 296 -0.13 -23.84 2.58
C LYS A 296 0.39 -23.25 3.89
N ARG A 297 1.70 -23.00 4.00
CA ARG A 297 2.31 -22.40 5.19
C ARG A 297 2.00 -20.91 5.32
N LEU A 298 1.91 -20.18 4.21
CA LEU A 298 1.57 -18.75 4.21
C LEU A 298 0.10 -18.51 4.51
N LEU A 299 -0.79 -19.46 4.18
CA LEU A 299 -2.22 -19.44 4.55
C LEU A 299 -2.46 -19.39 6.06
N LEU A 300 -1.55 -19.97 6.85
CA LEU A 300 -1.74 -20.12 8.29
C LEU A 300 -1.13 -18.96 9.09
N GLY A 301 -0.41 -18.05 8.41
CA GLY A 301 0.41 -17.01 9.05
C GLY A 301 1.48 -17.57 9.99
N PRO A 302 2.38 -16.75 10.54
CA PRO A 302 3.03 -17.11 11.78
C PRO A 302 1.92 -17.35 12.81
N ARG A 303 1.77 -18.59 13.30
CA ARG A 303 0.99 -18.87 14.52
C ARG A 303 1.65 -18.11 15.65
N TRP A 304 1.30 -16.84 15.82
CA TRP A 304 1.55 -16.16 17.08
C TRP A 304 0.91 -17.03 18.15
N ILE A 305 1.70 -17.39 19.15
CA ILE A 305 1.46 -18.47 20.12
C ILE A 305 0.37 -18.04 21.12
N SER A 306 -0.75 -17.49 20.65
CA SER A 306 -1.97 -17.44 21.41
C SER A 306 -2.61 -18.81 21.25
N GLY A 307 -2.66 -19.60 22.33
CA GLY A 307 -3.48 -20.81 22.42
C GLY A 307 -4.98 -20.51 22.37
N GLY A 308 -5.39 -19.65 21.43
CA GLY A 308 -6.73 -19.16 21.22
C GLY A 308 -7.61 -20.20 20.52
N ASP A 309 -8.91 -20.05 20.74
CA ASP A 309 -9.94 -21.01 20.39
C ASP A 309 -9.91 -21.38 18.89
N SER A 310 -9.99 -22.69 18.63
CA SER A 310 -10.01 -23.32 17.30
C SER A 310 -11.11 -22.81 16.34
N ARG A 311 -12.08 -22.03 16.83
CA ARG A 311 -13.24 -21.60 16.03
C ARG A 311 -12.94 -20.46 15.05
N ALA A 312 -12.25 -19.41 15.49
CA ALA A 312 -11.89 -18.30 14.59
C ALA A 312 -10.91 -18.76 13.50
N GLU A 313 -9.93 -19.60 13.87
CA GLU A 313 -9.03 -20.25 12.92
C GLU A 313 -9.80 -21.14 11.94
N LYS A 314 -10.76 -21.95 12.41
CA LYS A 314 -11.57 -22.79 11.53
C LYS A 314 -12.39 -21.97 10.53
N ILE A 315 -13.03 -20.90 10.98
CA ILE A 315 -13.81 -20.04 10.07
C ILE A 315 -12.89 -19.30 9.09
N ARG A 316 -11.71 -18.84 9.53
CA ARG A 316 -10.69 -18.29 8.64
C ARG A 316 -10.26 -19.31 7.58
N ASP A 317 -9.97 -20.54 7.99
CA ASP A 317 -9.53 -21.62 7.10
C ASP A 317 -10.68 -22.06 6.15
N ASP A 318 -11.92 -22.09 6.64
CA ASP A 318 -13.12 -22.33 5.83
C ASP A 318 -13.32 -21.18 4.83
N TYR A 319 -13.16 -19.93 5.27
CA TYR A 319 -13.25 -18.75 4.42
C TYR A 319 -12.19 -18.74 3.32
N ILE A 320 -10.93 -18.98 3.66
CA ILE A 320 -9.82 -19.14 2.70
C ILE A 320 -10.15 -20.22 1.66
N ARG A 321 -10.65 -21.38 2.13
CA ARG A 321 -11.05 -22.48 1.24
C ARG A 321 -12.24 -22.11 0.35
N ASN A 322 -13.22 -21.39 0.88
CA ASN A 322 -14.46 -21.00 0.21
C ASN A 322 -14.28 -19.84 -0.77
N LEU A 323 -13.44 -18.86 -0.43
CA LEU A 323 -13.00 -17.80 -1.35
C LEU A 323 -12.21 -18.35 -2.53
N LYS A 324 -11.77 -19.61 -2.46
CA LYS A 324 -10.92 -20.24 -3.47
C LYS A 324 -9.68 -19.37 -3.75
N ILE A 325 -9.12 -18.73 -2.71
CA ILE A 325 -7.83 -18.05 -2.82
C ILE A 325 -6.79 -19.12 -3.14
N LYS A 326 -6.44 -19.21 -4.43
CA LYS A 326 -5.50 -20.21 -4.96
C LYS A 326 -4.11 -19.63 -5.15
N TYR A 327 -4.01 -18.33 -5.34
CA TYR A 327 -2.79 -17.63 -5.74
C TYR A 327 -2.53 -16.46 -4.80
N ALA A 328 -1.25 -16.17 -4.56
CA ALA A 328 -0.82 -14.92 -3.94
C ALA A 328 -1.26 -13.71 -4.77
N GLU A 329 -1.36 -12.53 -4.14
CA GLU A 329 -1.70 -11.31 -4.85
C GLU A 329 -0.74 -11.06 -6.03
N ALA A 330 -1.22 -10.40 -7.08
CA ALA A 330 -0.42 -10.17 -8.29
C ALA A 330 0.84 -9.34 -7.98
N LEU A 331 0.67 -8.32 -7.13
CA LEU A 331 1.70 -7.36 -6.76
C LEU A 331 1.95 -7.38 -5.26
N ARG A 332 3.20 -7.57 -4.88
CA ARG A 332 3.62 -7.55 -3.48
C ARG A 332 3.95 -6.14 -3.01
N PHE A 333 4.60 -5.35 -3.86
CA PHE A 333 4.98 -3.96 -3.62
C PHE A 333 5.04 -3.19 -4.92
N VAL A 334 4.96 -1.87 -4.81
CA VAL A 334 5.20 -0.97 -5.93
C VAL A 334 6.06 0.20 -5.45
N PHE A 335 7.04 0.57 -6.26
CA PHE A 335 7.77 1.83 -6.14
C PHE A 335 7.61 2.63 -7.42
N PHE A 336 7.80 3.95 -7.35
CA PHE A 336 7.66 4.85 -8.48
C PHE A 336 8.88 5.77 -8.56
N ASP A 337 9.46 5.85 -9.74
CA ASP A 337 10.49 6.83 -10.09
C ASP A 337 9.97 7.72 -11.23
N GLY A 338 9.34 8.83 -10.83
CA GLY A 338 8.57 9.66 -11.75
C GLY A 338 7.50 8.81 -12.45
N PRO A 339 7.44 8.80 -13.80
CA PRO A 339 6.45 8.00 -14.54
C PRO A 339 6.79 6.50 -14.60
N VAL A 340 7.92 6.05 -14.03
CA VAL A 340 8.34 4.65 -14.11
C VAL A 340 7.92 3.88 -12.87
N MET A 341 7.08 2.88 -13.05
CA MET A 341 6.59 1.99 -12.01
C MET A 341 7.47 0.74 -11.91
N PHE A 342 7.88 0.39 -10.68
CA PHE A 342 8.57 -0.86 -10.33
C PHE A 342 7.59 -1.77 -9.59
N ALA A 343 6.95 -2.67 -10.32
CA ALA A 343 5.90 -3.56 -9.83
C ALA A 343 6.49 -4.91 -9.38
N TYR A 344 6.65 -5.10 -8.07
CA TYR A 344 7.19 -6.34 -7.49
C TYR A 344 6.12 -7.42 -7.53
N THR A 345 6.38 -8.51 -8.26
CA THR A 345 5.49 -9.67 -8.32
C THR A 345 5.79 -10.65 -7.19
N ASN A 346 4.95 -11.68 -7.03
CA ASN A 346 5.23 -12.79 -6.12
C ASN A 346 6.21 -13.85 -6.69
N THR A 347 6.70 -13.67 -7.92
CA THR A 347 7.71 -14.57 -8.50
C THR A 347 9.09 -14.27 -7.93
N THR A 348 9.79 -15.29 -7.45
CA THR A 348 11.10 -15.13 -6.79
C THR A 348 12.16 -16.09 -7.29
N ILE A 349 13.43 -15.68 -7.23
CA ILE A 349 14.59 -16.56 -7.35
C ILE A 349 15.38 -16.54 -6.03
N LYS A 350 15.91 -17.69 -5.62
CA LYS A 350 16.78 -17.78 -4.44
C LYS A 350 18.24 -17.58 -4.87
N LYS A 351 18.93 -16.63 -4.25
CA LYS A 351 20.39 -16.41 -4.38
C LYS A 351 21.03 -16.53 -3.01
N ASP A 352 21.89 -17.52 -2.80
CA ASP A 352 22.63 -17.74 -1.54
C ASP A 352 21.84 -17.46 -0.25
N LYS A 353 21.92 -16.22 0.28
CA LYS A 353 21.30 -15.77 1.53
C LYS A 353 20.04 -14.90 1.35
N TYR A 354 19.70 -14.54 0.13
CA TYR A 354 18.62 -13.59 -0.19
C TYR A 354 17.64 -14.17 -1.21
N THR A 355 16.47 -13.55 -1.26
CA THR A 355 15.44 -13.84 -2.24
C THR A 355 15.28 -12.60 -3.10
N ASP A 356 15.53 -12.73 -4.39
CA ASP A 356 15.24 -11.68 -5.36
C ASP A 356 13.82 -11.88 -5.88
N PHE A 357 13.12 -10.77 -6.08
CA PHE A 357 11.78 -10.73 -6.64
C PHE A 357 11.87 -10.32 -8.10
N LEU A 358 11.02 -10.91 -8.93
CA LEU A 358 10.78 -10.45 -10.28
C LEU A 358 9.98 -9.14 -10.20
N VAL A 359 10.56 -8.08 -10.73
CA VAL A 359 9.99 -6.73 -10.77
C VAL A 359 9.73 -6.36 -12.22
N ASP A 360 8.48 -6.07 -12.55
CA ASP A 360 8.13 -5.48 -13.84
C ASP A 360 8.41 -3.98 -13.80
N VAL A 361 9.11 -3.47 -14.81
CA VAL A 361 9.43 -2.04 -14.96
C VAL A 361 8.60 -1.49 -16.11
N ILE A 362 7.77 -0.50 -15.80
CA ILE A 362 6.74 0.02 -16.70
C ILE A 362 6.87 1.53 -16.78
N ASP A 363 7.03 2.05 -17.99
CA ASP A 363 6.95 3.48 -18.26
C ASP A 363 5.48 3.83 -18.53
N ILE A 364 4.86 4.46 -17.54
CA ILE A 364 3.42 4.74 -17.55
C ILE A 364 3.10 5.90 -18.49
N GLU A 365 4.00 6.89 -18.60
CA GLU A 365 3.81 8.05 -19.46
C GLU A 365 3.82 7.64 -20.94
N ASN A 366 4.70 6.71 -21.30
CA ASN A 366 4.80 6.18 -22.67
C ASN A 366 3.97 4.90 -22.90
N GLU A 367 3.10 4.53 -21.96
CA GLU A 367 2.22 3.34 -22.01
C GLU A 367 2.97 2.03 -22.32
N LYS A 368 4.23 1.93 -21.86
CA LYS A 368 5.17 0.92 -22.35
C LYS A 368 5.68 0.03 -21.22
N TYR A 369 5.59 -1.28 -21.44
CA TYR A 369 6.36 -2.22 -20.64
C TYR A 369 7.83 -2.18 -21.09
N LEU A 370 8.73 -1.85 -20.16
CA LEU A 370 10.15 -1.72 -20.47
C LEU A 370 10.85 -3.07 -20.41
N LYS A 371 10.76 -3.77 -19.27
CA LYS A 371 11.33 -5.11 -19.04
C LYS A 371 10.96 -5.62 -17.65
N SER A 372 11.37 -6.86 -17.34
CA SER A 372 11.44 -7.35 -15.97
C SER A 372 12.89 -7.39 -15.51
N ILE A 373 13.11 -7.22 -14.21
CA ILE A 373 14.40 -7.32 -13.55
C ILE A 373 14.27 -8.15 -12.27
N TYR A 374 15.38 -8.67 -11.76
CA TYR A 374 15.45 -9.22 -10.42
C TYR A 374 16.07 -8.21 -9.47
N LEU A 375 15.30 -7.81 -8.46
CA LEU A 375 15.77 -6.95 -7.37
C LEU A 375 15.71 -7.69 -6.04
N ILE A 376 16.63 -7.34 -5.14
CA ILE A 376 16.63 -7.85 -3.77
C ILE A 376 15.28 -7.57 -3.10
N ASN A 377 14.93 -8.44 -2.16
CA ASN A 377 13.77 -8.31 -1.29
C ASN A 377 13.50 -6.86 -0.85
N TYR A 378 12.26 -6.40 -1.04
CA TYR A 378 11.76 -5.08 -0.66
C TYR A 378 12.05 -4.68 0.79
N ILE A 379 12.30 -5.64 1.69
CA ILE A 379 12.70 -5.32 3.07
C ILE A 379 13.97 -4.44 3.06
N GLY A 380 14.83 -4.62 2.05
CA GLY A 380 16.03 -3.82 1.82
C GLY A 380 15.74 -2.48 1.15
N ILE A 381 14.94 -2.45 0.06
CA ILE A 381 14.66 -1.21 -0.70
C ILE A 381 13.53 -0.42 -0.06
N LYS A 382 13.82 0.83 0.29
CA LYS A 382 12.89 1.73 1.00
C LYS A 382 12.32 2.81 0.08
N ALA A 383 13.09 3.24 -0.92
CA ALA A 383 12.65 4.15 -1.96
C ALA A 383 13.37 3.85 -3.28
N ILE A 384 12.71 4.14 -4.40
CA ILE A 384 13.34 4.22 -5.72
C ILE A 384 13.00 5.62 -6.25
N LYS A 385 14.01 6.42 -6.56
CA LYS A 385 13.83 7.81 -7.00
C LYS A 385 15.06 8.30 -7.77
N ASN A 386 14.82 9.02 -8.85
CA ASN A 386 15.80 9.64 -9.76
C ASN A 386 16.91 8.68 -10.24
N GLY A 387 16.56 7.44 -10.56
CA GLY A 387 17.51 6.43 -11.00
C GLY A 387 18.26 5.72 -9.87
N TYR A 388 17.87 5.91 -8.62
CA TYR A 388 18.53 5.32 -7.44
C TYR A 388 17.57 4.49 -6.60
N ALA A 389 18.07 3.38 -6.06
CA ALA A 389 17.42 2.64 -4.98
C ALA A 389 18.10 2.98 -3.65
N TYR A 390 17.31 3.23 -2.63
CA TYR A 390 17.79 3.61 -1.29
C TYR A 390 17.46 2.50 -0.28
N MET A 391 18.44 2.11 0.52
CA MET A 391 18.35 0.99 1.45
C MET A 391 18.86 1.36 2.84
N ASN A 392 18.38 0.66 3.87
CA ASN A 392 18.96 0.76 5.21
C ASN A 392 20.21 -0.11 5.28
N GLY A 393 21.31 0.44 5.77
CA GLY A 393 22.57 -0.27 6.01
C GLY A 393 23.13 0.01 7.41
N ASN A 394 24.32 -0.53 7.67
CA ASN A 394 25.14 -0.12 8.81
C ASN A 394 26.59 0.07 8.35
N ASN A 395 27.31 1.04 8.91
CA ASN A 395 28.74 1.19 8.66
C ASN A 395 29.56 0.14 9.45
N GLU A 396 30.90 0.20 9.34
CA GLU A 396 31.81 -0.77 9.98
C GLU A 396 31.70 -0.78 11.52
N ASP A 397 31.33 0.35 12.13
CA ASP A 397 31.12 0.52 13.57
C ASP A 397 29.72 0.12 14.03
N GLY A 398 28.85 -0.28 13.10
CA GLY A 398 27.47 -0.68 13.38
C GLY A 398 26.49 0.49 13.55
N PHE A 399 26.88 1.71 13.16
CA PHE A 399 25.94 2.84 13.10
C PHE A 399 25.01 2.70 11.90
N PRO A 400 23.71 3.00 12.06
CA PRO A 400 22.77 3.03 10.94
C PRO A 400 23.20 4.03 9.87
N VAL A 401 23.09 3.63 8.60
CA VAL A 401 23.32 4.50 7.44
C VAL A 401 22.23 4.27 6.39
N ILE A 402 22.08 5.23 5.47
CA ILE A 402 21.36 5.00 4.23
C ILE A 402 22.37 4.67 3.13
N GLU A 403 22.14 3.56 2.44
CA GLU A 403 22.92 3.13 1.27
C GLU A 403 22.19 3.58 0.01
N LYS A 404 22.92 4.24 -0.89
CA LYS A 404 22.42 4.72 -2.20
C LYS A 404 23.01 3.85 -3.30
N TYR A 405 22.13 3.21 -4.08
CA TYR A 405 22.49 2.33 -5.19
C TYR A 405 22.00 2.92 -6.50
N ARG A 406 22.90 3.11 -7.46
CA ARG A 406 22.53 3.50 -8.82
C ARG A 406 21.89 2.31 -9.54
N ILE A 407 20.72 2.54 -10.13
CA ILE A 407 20.05 1.57 -10.99
C ILE A 407 20.66 1.66 -12.39
N ASP A 408 20.97 0.51 -12.99
CA ASP A 408 21.51 0.44 -14.35
C ASP A 408 20.57 1.17 -15.34
N PRO A 409 21.07 2.14 -16.14
CA PRO A 409 20.22 2.92 -17.06
C PRO A 409 19.43 2.05 -18.05
N SER A 410 19.93 0.86 -18.38
CA SER A 410 19.23 -0.07 -19.26
C SER A 410 17.89 -0.48 -18.68
N VAL A 411 17.70 -0.46 -17.36
CA VAL A 411 16.41 -0.72 -16.69
C VAL A 411 15.31 0.22 -17.22
N TYR A 412 15.67 1.47 -17.50
CA TYR A 412 14.80 2.50 -18.05
C TYR A 412 14.67 2.46 -19.58
N GLY A 413 15.19 1.42 -20.23
CA GLY A 413 15.17 1.29 -21.69
C GLY A 413 16.17 2.20 -22.43
N LYS A 414 17.18 2.73 -21.74
CA LYS A 414 18.22 3.61 -22.31
C LYS A 414 19.45 2.84 -22.76
#